data_AF-A0A5N7DRD1-F1
#
_entry.id   AF-A0A5N7DRD1-F1
#
_cell.length_a   1.000
_cell.length_b   1.000
_cell.length_c   1.000
_cell.angle_alpha   90.00
_cell.angle_beta   90.00
_cell.angle_gamma   90.00
#
_symmetry.space_group_name_H-M   'P 1'
#
loop_
_entity.id
_entity.type
_entity.pdbx_description
1 polymer ?
#
loop_
_entity_poly.entity_id
_entity_poly.type
_entity_poly.pdbx_seq_one_letter_code
_entity_poly.pdbx_strand_id
1 'polypeptide(L)'
;MSTPDPQSLSQDQSLQEPPTIQNRLPVHTHHCRFCNHLLLSTTRDIASLPRRKDPAKDKALILPLPTSTTPEDSDPNRQEHYTILLSTTVPDRKATLVRREDGFEKRLFLRCGRCRVVVGYFLDGVLFPMTSVAASASVGEGEEGERKEKVVYLLPGALVETGAMGDEGRLKGFDDEWRGWRAEV
;
A
#
# COMPACT_ATOMS: atom_id res chain seq x y z
N MET A 1 -39.03 64.23 26.83
CA MET A 1 -37.84 63.53 26.33
C MET A 1 -37.97 62.09 26.79
N SER A 2 -38.53 61.23 25.95
CA SER A 2 -38.82 59.83 26.27
C SER A 2 -37.75 58.96 25.62
N THR A 3 -37.00 58.22 26.42
CA THR A 3 -35.99 57.26 25.98
C THR A 3 -36.67 55.98 25.48
N PRO A 4 -36.24 55.38 24.36
CA PRO A 4 -36.77 54.10 23.89
C PRO A 4 -36.09 52.90 24.58
N ASP A 5 -36.85 51.82 24.72
CA ASP A 5 -36.46 50.49 25.21
C ASP A 5 -35.28 49.87 24.44
N PRO A 6 -34.39 49.09 25.10
CA PRO A 6 -33.46 48.23 24.41
C PRO A 6 -34.16 46.92 24.01
N GLN A 7 -34.40 46.76 22.71
CA GLN A 7 -34.85 45.50 22.13
C GLN A 7 -33.80 44.40 22.35
N SER A 8 -34.22 43.32 23.01
CA SER A 8 -33.48 42.07 23.12
C SER A 8 -33.36 41.39 21.76
N LEU A 9 -32.14 41.35 21.21
CA LEU A 9 -31.80 40.54 20.04
C LEU A 9 -31.67 39.07 20.47
N SER A 10 -32.71 38.29 20.20
CA SER A 10 -32.67 36.83 20.21
C SER A 10 -31.81 36.36 19.03
N GLN A 11 -30.52 36.09 19.26
CA GLN A 11 -29.70 35.35 18.31
C GLN A 11 -29.98 33.85 18.48
N ASP A 12 -30.83 33.34 17.60
CA ASP A 12 -30.94 31.92 17.26
C ASP A 12 -29.59 31.47 16.68
N GLN A 13 -28.66 31.08 17.56
CA GLN A 13 -27.45 30.37 17.16
C GLN A 13 -27.82 28.90 16.96
N SER A 14 -28.23 28.57 15.74
CA SER A 14 -28.22 27.19 15.27
C SER A 14 -26.77 26.71 15.28
N LEU A 15 -26.42 25.95 16.32
CA LEU A 15 -25.22 25.13 16.37
C LEU A 15 -25.26 24.20 15.16
N GLN A 16 -24.47 24.49 14.12
CA GLN A 16 -24.20 23.53 13.06
C GLN A 16 -23.49 22.35 13.70
N GLU A 17 -24.19 21.22 13.81
CA GLU A 17 -23.61 19.94 14.16
C GLU A 17 -22.46 19.64 13.18
N PRO A 18 -21.28 19.19 13.66
CA PRO A 18 -20.20 18.78 12.79
C PRO A 18 -20.70 17.64 11.87
N PRO A 19 -20.28 17.60 10.59
CA PRO A 19 -20.74 16.57 9.67
C PRO A 19 -20.41 15.19 10.25
N THR A 20 -21.44 14.38 10.43
CA THR A 20 -21.33 13.02 10.96
C THR A 20 -20.35 12.21 10.10
N ILE A 21 -19.23 11.79 10.70
CA ILE A 21 -18.24 10.88 10.11
C ILE A 21 -18.86 9.49 10.03
N GLN A 22 -19.77 9.29 9.08
CA GLN A 22 -20.28 7.95 8.80
C GLN A 22 -19.67 7.49 7.49
N ASN A 23 -19.04 6.32 7.52
CA ASN A 23 -18.53 5.57 6.37
C ASN A 23 -17.13 5.91 5.82
N ARG A 24 -16.11 6.07 6.68
CA ARG A 24 -14.71 6.03 6.23
C ARG A 24 -13.95 4.89 6.91
N LEU A 25 -13.26 4.07 6.12
CA LEU A 25 -12.37 3.04 6.63
C LEU A 25 -11.21 3.68 7.43
N PRO A 26 -10.79 3.08 8.55
CA PRO A 26 -9.65 3.56 9.33
C PRO A 26 -8.35 3.46 8.51
N VAL A 27 -7.46 4.43 8.73
CA VAL A 27 -6.23 4.58 7.96
C VAL A 27 -5.05 4.12 8.80
N HIS A 28 -4.36 3.09 8.34
CA HIS A 28 -3.19 2.53 8.97
C HIS A 28 -1.92 3.03 8.27
N THR A 29 -1.03 3.63 9.06
CA THR A 29 0.25 4.16 8.58
C THR A 29 1.38 3.22 8.96
N HIS A 30 2.29 3.01 8.02
CA HIS A 30 3.35 2.02 8.12
C HIS A 30 4.69 2.62 7.75
N HIS A 31 5.68 2.31 8.59
CA HIS A 31 7.01 2.87 8.51
C HIS A 31 8.04 1.80 8.19
N CYS A 32 9.17 2.21 7.63
CA CYS A 32 10.33 1.35 7.47
C CYS A 32 10.81 0.89 8.85
N ARG A 33 10.86 -0.43 9.08
CA ARG A 33 11.38 -1.01 10.33
C ARG A 33 12.80 -0.54 10.67
N PHE A 34 13.60 -0.26 9.64
CA PHE A 34 15.04 0.03 9.79
C PHE A 34 15.37 1.50 10.09
N CYS A 35 14.49 2.43 9.74
CA CYS A 35 14.78 3.87 9.89
C CYS A 35 13.56 4.73 10.26
N ASN A 36 12.45 4.09 10.63
CA ASN A 36 11.18 4.69 11.01
C ASN A 36 10.65 5.74 10.03
N HIS A 37 10.99 5.62 8.75
CA HIS A 37 10.51 6.53 7.72
C HIS A 37 9.12 6.08 7.24
N LEU A 38 8.15 6.98 7.14
CA LEU A 38 6.80 6.66 6.68
C LEU A 38 6.81 6.20 5.21
N LEU A 39 6.40 4.97 4.93
CA LEU A 39 6.47 4.37 3.59
C LEU A 39 5.09 4.15 2.96
N LEU A 40 4.09 3.82 3.77
CA LEU A 40 2.82 3.33 3.29
C LEU A 40 1.68 3.82 4.18
N SER A 41 0.57 4.21 3.54
CA SER A 41 -0.71 4.47 4.19
C SER A 41 -1.77 3.62 3.50
N THR A 42 -2.55 2.85 4.24
CA THR A 42 -3.56 1.95 3.69
C THR A 42 -4.74 1.79 4.63
N THR A 43 -5.93 1.57 4.08
CA THR A 43 -7.10 1.18 4.87
C THR A 43 -7.27 -0.33 4.99
N ARG A 44 -6.30 -1.11 4.51
CA ARG A 44 -6.25 -2.56 4.65
C ARG A 44 -5.45 -2.91 5.90
N ASP A 45 -5.89 -3.92 6.62
CA ASP A 45 -5.04 -4.57 7.61
C ASP A 45 -3.95 -5.37 6.87
N ILE A 46 -2.69 -4.97 7.04
CA ILE A 46 -1.54 -5.61 6.39
C ILE A 46 -1.36 -7.05 6.88
N ALA A 47 -1.68 -7.33 8.15
CA ALA A 47 -1.51 -8.66 8.72
C ALA A 47 -2.49 -9.69 8.14
N SER A 48 -3.67 -9.23 7.70
CA SER A 48 -4.69 -10.09 7.07
C SER A 48 -4.46 -10.31 5.57
N LEU A 49 -3.45 -9.69 4.96
CA LEU A 49 -3.19 -9.83 3.53
C LEU A 49 -2.74 -11.24 3.17
N PRO A 50 -3.16 -11.76 1.99
CA PRO A 50 -2.69 -13.04 1.52
C PRO A 50 -1.17 -13.00 1.32
N ARG A 51 -0.52 -14.10 1.69
CA ARG A 51 0.92 -14.30 1.50
C ARG A 51 1.18 -15.12 0.25
N ARG A 52 2.28 -14.80 -0.41
CA ARG A 52 2.76 -15.55 -1.57
C ARG A 52 3.13 -16.98 -1.16
N LYS A 53 2.63 -17.95 -1.91
CA LYS A 53 2.84 -19.39 -1.70
C LYS A 53 3.99 -19.90 -2.57
N ASP A 54 4.35 -21.17 -2.38
CA ASP A 54 5.30 -21.88 -3.25
C ASP A 54 4.94 -21.71 -4.73
N PRO A 55 5.93 -21.55 -5.63
CA PRO A 55 7.38 -21.75 -5.44
C PRO A 55 8.13 -20.54 -4.84
N ALA A 56 7.41 -19.49 -4.42
CA ALA A 56 8.01 -18.31 -3.84
C ALA A 56 8.38 -18.50 -2.36
N LYS A 57 9.67 -18.58 -2.06
CA LYS A 57 10.17 -18.72 -0.68
C LYS A 57 10.11 -17.43 0.15
N ASP A 58 9.71 -16.31 -0.45
CA ASP A 58 9.75 -14.99 0.21
C ASP A 58 8.47 -14.60 0.97
N LYS A 59 7.43 -15.45 0.96
CA LYS A 59 6.19 -15.27 1.74
C LYS A 59 5.63 -13.85 1.71
N ALA A 60 5.83 -13.13 0.60
CA ALA A 60 5.55 -11.70 0.51
C ALA A 60 4.05 -11.42 0.68
N LEU A 61 3.71 -10.35 1.39
CA LEU A 61 2.34 -9.90 1.56
C LEU A 61 1.87 -9.24 0.26
N ILE A 62 0.76 -9.73 -0.26
CA ILE A 62 0.19 -9.30 -1.54
C ILE A 62 -0.75 -8.14 -1.26
N LEU A 63 -0.31 -6.91 -1.57
CA LEU A 63 -1.08 -5.70 -1.36
C LEU A 63 -1.57 -5.14 -2.70
N PRO A 64 -2.89 -5.16 -2.96
CA PRO A 64 -3.47 -4.52 -4.13
C PRO A 64 -3.38 -3.00 -4.01
N LEU A 65 -2.86 -2.32 -5.03
CA LEU A 65 -2.97 -0.87 -5.16
C LEU A 65 -4.26 -0.52 -5.90
N PRO A 66 -4.91 0.61 -5.57
CA PRO A 66 -6.09 1.06 -6.30
C PRO A 66 -5.74 1.29 -7.77
N THR A 67 -6.58 0.77 -8.65
CA THR A 67 -6.58 1.10 -10.08
C THR A 67 -7.51 2.25 -10.33
N SER A 68 -7.19 3.03 -11.35
CA SER A 68 -8.12 3.93 -12.00
C SER A 68 -9.17 3.09 -12.76
N THR A 69 -10.04 2.34 -12.06
CA THR A 69 -11.18 1.70 -12.72
C THR A 69 -12.25 2.75 -12.96
N THR A 70 -12.78 2.79 -14.17
CA THR A 70 -13.99 3.54 -14.50
C THR A 70 -15.13 3.09 -13.55
N PRO A 71 -15.99 4.03 -13.11
CA PRO A 71 -16.99 3.80 -12.04
C PRO A 71 -18.15 2.85 -12.42
N GLU A 72 -18.00 2.03 -13.47
CA GLU A 72 -19.10 1.23 -14.03
C GLU A 72 -19.32 -0.12 -13.31
N ASP A 73 -18.36 -0.57 -12.47
CA ASP A 73 -18.45 -1.82 -11.68
C ASP A 73 -18.43 -1.60 -10.14
N SER A 74 -18.41 -0.34 -9.68
CA SER A 74 -18.38 -0.01 -8.25
C SER A 74 -19.77 -0.20 -7.62
N ASP A 75 -19.97 -1.31 -6.90
CA ASP A 75 -21.12 -1.48 -6.01
C ASP A 75 -21.17 -0.32 -5.01
N PRO A 76 -22.19 0.57 -5.03
CA PRO A 76 -22.23 1.78 -4.22
C PRO A 76 -22.28 1.50 -2.71
N ASN A 77 -22.48 0.23 -2.30
CA ASN A 77 -22.53 -0.18 -0.91
C ASN A 77 -21.19 -0.70 -0.36
N ARG A 78 -20.14 -0.87 -1.19
CA ARG A 78 -18.82 -1.36 -0.75
C ARG A 78 -17.81 -0.21 -0.67
N GLN A 79 -17.33 0.08 0.53
CA GLN A 79 -16.24 1.05 0.71
C GLN A 79 -14.95 0.51 0.08
N GLU A 80 -14.38 1.29 -0.84
CA GLU A 80 -13.15 0.94 -1.52
C GLU A 80 -11.94 1.10 -0.59
N HIS A 81 -11.09 0.07 -0.54
CA HIS A 81 -9.83 0.16 0.17
C HIS A 81 -8.84 0.97 -0.64
N TYR A 82 -8.26 2.00 -0.03
CA TYR A 82 -7.24 2.81 -0.68
C TYR A 82 -5.86 2.49 -0.09
N THR A 83 -4.83 2.69 -0.89
CA THR A 83 -3.43 2.46 -0.51
C THR A 83 -2.55 3.45 -1.23
N ILE A 84 -1.67 4.12 -0.48
CA ILE A 84 -0.75 5.14 -0.97
C ILE A 84 0.66 4.75 -0.56
N LEU A 85 1.56 4.68 -1.54
CA LEU A 85 3.01 4.59 -1.32
C LEU A 85 3.56 6.02 -1.20
N LEU A 86 4.16 6.36 -0.06
CA LEU A 86 4.60 7.73 0.24
C LEU A 86 6.08 7.93 -0.07
N SER A 87 6.96 7.51 0.84
CA SER A 87 8.41 7.74 0.72
C SER A 87 9.16 6.50 0.29
N THR A 88 8.60 5.74 -0.65
CA THR A 88 9.30 4.67 -1.35
C THR A 88 9.98 5.20 -2.61
N THR A 89 11.18 4.75 -2.93
CA THR A 89 11.82 5.14 -4.20
C THR A 89 11.02 4.59 -5.38
N VAL A 90 11.15 5.25 -6.54
CA VAL A 90 10.75 4.65 -7.82
C VAL A 90 11.34 3.24 -7.87
N PRO A 91 10.55 2.21 -8.26
CA PRO A 91 11.07 0.86 -8.40
C PRO A 91 12.35 0.84 -9.23
N ASP A 92 13.30 -0.02 -8.88
CA ASP A 92 14.61 -0.09 -9.56
C ASP A 92 14.42 -0.17 -11.09
N ARG A 93 15.02 0.78 -11.85
CA ARG A 93 14.90 0.81 -13.32
C ARG A 93 15.39 -0.47 -13.99
N LYS A 94 16.33 -1.16 -13.33
CA LYS A 94 16.84 -2.46 -13.74
C LYS A 94 16.16 -3.53 -12.90
N ALA A 95 15.37 -4.38 -13.55
CA ALA A 95 14.79 -5.52 -12.87
C ALA A 95 15.86 -6.53 -12.46
N THR A 96 15.68 -7.12 -11.28
CA THR A 96 16.49 -8.23 -10.77
C THR A 96 15.87 -9.54 -11.22
N LEU A 97 16.68 -10.40 -11.85
CA LEU A 97 16.27 -11.75 -12.23
C LEU A 97 16.60 -12.71 -11.09
N VAL A 98 15.57 -13.27 -10.47
CA VAL A 98 15.67 -14.33 -9.47
C VAL A 98 15.57 -15.67 -10.19
N ARG A 99 16.63 -16.47 -10.12
CA ARG A 99 16.63 -17.85 -10.64
C ARG A 99 15.87 -18.74 -9.66
N ARG A 100 14.99 -19.58 -10.18
CA ARG A 100 14.25 -20.60 -9.45
C ARG A 100 14.36 -21.95 -10.16
N GLU A 101 13.85 -22.98 -9.49
CA GLU A 101 13.68 -24.33 -10.04
C GLU A 101 12.65 -24.41 -11.16
N ASP A 102 11.62 -23.55 -11.13
CA ASP A 102 10.55 -23.46 -12.13
C ASP A 102 10.83 -22.45 -13.26
N GLY A 103 11.93 -21.68 -13.17
CA GLY A 103 12.31 -20.70 -14.18
C GLY A 103 12.98 -19.44 -13.60
N PHE A 104 12.68 -18.29 -14.20
CA PHE A 104 13.22 -17.00 -13.77
C PHE A 104 12.08 -16.05 -13.41
N GLU A 105 12.19 -15.36 -12.28
CA GLU A 105 11.27 -14.28 -11.92
C GLU A 105 11.95 -12.92 -12.02
N LYS A 106 11.30 -11.99 -12.71
CA LYS A 106 11.77 -10.62 -12.87
C LYS A 106 11.11 -9.70 -11.85
N ARG A 107 11.90 -9.17 -10.91
CA ARG A 107 11.45 -8.31 -9.80
C ARG A 107 11.96 -6.88 -9.96
N LEU A 108 11.08 -5.91 -9.82
CA LEU A 108 11.41 -4.49 -9.70
C LEU A 108 11.36 -4.12 -8.22
N PHE A 109 12.52 -3.98 -7.57
CA PHE A 109 12.55 -3.75 -6.12
C PHE A 109 12.03 -2.37 -5.75
N LEU A 110 11.23 -2.35 -4.68
CA LEU A 110 10.75 -1.17 -3.99
C LEU A 110 11.64 -0.93 -2.77
N ARG A 111 12.20 0.29 -2.64
CA ARG A 111 13.11 0.62 -1.54
C ARG A 111 12.58 1.76 -0.70
N CYS A 112 13.00 1.79 0.56
CA CYS A 112 12.81 2.96 1.42
C CYS A 112 13.54 4.19 0.83
N GLY A 113 12.86 5.32 0.72
CA GLY A 113 13.43 6.59 0.23
C GLY A 113 14.59 7.13 1.08
N ARG A 114 14.60 6.81 2.37
CA ARG A 114 15.63 7.25 3.33
C ARG A 114 16.83 6.30 3.40
N CYS A 115 16.64 5.06 3.85
CA CYS A 115 17.75 4.13 4.07
C CYS A 115 18.04 3.19 2.89
N ARG A 116 17.26 3.26 1.79
CA ARG A 116 17.42 2.45 0.56
C ARG A 116 17.32 0.92 0.74
N VAL A 117 16.96 0.45 1.93
CA VAL A 117 16.64 -0.96 2.18
C VAL A 117 15.45 -1.38 1.32
N VAL A 118 15.52 -2.60 0.75
CA VAL A 118 14.43 -3.20 -0.02
C VAL A 118 13.30 -3.55 0.92
N VAL A 119 12.11 -3.03 0.64
CA VAL A 119 10.90 -3.22 1.47
C VAL A 119 9.82 -4.02 0.76
N GLY A 120 9.96 -4.21 -0.54
CA GLY A 120 9.01 -4.92 -1.37
C GLY A 120 9.48 -4.98 -2.81
N TYR A 121 8.61 -5.42 -3.70
CA TYR A 121 8.86 -5.44 -5.13
C TYR A 121 7.56 -5.44 -5.93
N PHE A 122 7.68 -5.12 -7.21
CA PHE A 122 6.69 -5.40 -8.23
C PHE A 122 7.18 -6.55 -9.10
N LEU A 123 6.26 -7.38 -9.59
CA LEU A 123 6.56 -8.31 -10.67
C LEU A 123 6.49 -7.54 -11.99
N ASP A 124 7.40 -7.85 -12.92
CA ASP A 124 7.36 -7.23 -14.25
C ASP A 124 6.09 -7.67 -15.01
N GLY A 125 5.54 -6.77 -15.82
CA GLY A 125 4.23 -6.90 -16.49
C GLY A 125 4.07 -8.14 -17.39
N VAL A 126 5.16 -8.85 -17.68
CA VAL A 126 5.19 -10.12 -18.41
C VAL A 126 4.57 -11.28 -17.60
N LEU A 127 4.52 -11.19 -16.26
CA LEU A 127 3.83 -12.15 -15.38
C LEU A 127 2.32 -11.93 -15.27
N PHE A 128 1.82 -10.83 -15.84
CA PHE A 128 0.40 -10.62 -16.09
C PHE A 128 0.21 -10.59 -17.61
N PRO A 129 0.30 -11.74 -18.31
CA PRO A 129 -0.10 -11.77 -19.70
C PRO A 129 -1.54 -11.30 -19.74
N MET A 130 -1.79 -10.16 -20.40
CA MET A 130 -3.09 -9.99 -21.01
C MET A 130 -3.34 -11.26 -21.82
N THR A 131 -4.50 -11.87 -21.63
CA THR A 131 -5.17 -12.59 -22.69
C THR A 131 -5.27 -11.66 -23.91
N SER A 132 -4.24 -11.61 -24.73
CA SER A 132 -4.23 -11.24 -26.15
C SER A 132 -2.79 -11.04 -26.60
N VAL A 133 -2.27 -12.07 -27.28
CA VAL A 133 -1.33 -11.99 -28.41
C VAL A 133 -0.90 -10.57 -28.82
N ALA A 134 0.24 -10.10 -28.30
CA ALA A 134 1.20 -9.22 -28.99
C ALA A 134 2.15 -8.59 -27.94
N ALA A 135 3.19 -9.31 -27.54
CA ALA A 135 4.32 -8.70 -26.85
C ALA A 135 5.62 -9.42 -27.23
N SER A 136 5.84 -9.51 -28.54
CA SER A 136 7.18 -9.72 -29.09
C SER A 136 7.44 -8.61 -30.10
N ALA A 137 8.43 -7.80 -29.75
CA ALA A 137 9.10 -6.78 -30.56
C ALA A 137 8.28 -5.51 -30.93
N SER A 138 8.47 -4.44 -30.15
CA SER A 138 8.81 -3.13 -30.74
C SER A 138 9.26 -2.13 -29.67
N VAL A 139 10.43 -1.55 -29.96
CA VAL A 139 10.84 -0.23 -29.46
C VAL A 139 9.88 0.77 -30.10
N GLY A 140 9.17 1.58 -29.30
CA GLY A 140 8.25 2.59 -29.81
C GLY A 140 7.56 3.34 -28.70
N GLU A 141 7.73 4.66 -28.72
CA GLU A 141 7.09 5.65 -27.85
C GLU A 141 5.58 5.73 -28.14
N GLY A 142 4.79 6.00 -27.10
CA GLY A 142 3.41 6.49 -27.24
C GLY A 142 2.32 5.57 -26.69
N GLU A 143 1.44 6.20 -25.91
CA GLU A 143 0.15 5.74 -25.39
C GLU A 143 0.17 4.94 -24.08
N GLU A 144 -0.24 5.68 -23.03
CA GLU A 144 -0.54 5.21 -21.68
C GLU A 144 -1.70 4.20 -21.71
N GLY A 145 -1.37 2.95 -22.05
CA GLY A 145 -2.23 1.81 -21.79
C GLY A 145 -2.47 1.67 -20.29
N GLU A 146 -3.73 1.90 -19.91
CA GLU A 146 -4.34 1.80 -18.59
C GLU A 146 -3.72 0.66 -17.77
N ARG A 147 -2.97 1.05 -16.74
CA ARG A 147 -2.18 0.14 -15.90
C ARG A 147 -3.13 -0.68 -15.04
N LYS A 148 -3.52 -1.85 -15.54
CA LYS A 148 -4.19 -2.92 -14.79
C LYS A 148 -3.50 -3.15 -13.44
N GLU A 149 -4.32 -3.40 -12.44
CA GLU A 149 -4.03 -3.67 -11.02
C GLU A 149 -2.57 -3.84 -10.65
N LYS A 150 -1.93 -2.74 -10.22
CA LYS A 150 -0.56 -2.80 -9.69
C LYS A 150 -0.59 -3.43 -8.31
N VAL A 151 -0.32 -4.71 -8.23
CA VAL A 151 -0.07 -5.40 -6.95
C VAL A 151 1.37 -5.12 -6.50
N VAL A 152 1.53 -4.68 -5.25
CA VAL A 152 2.84 -4.58 -4.60
C VAL A 152 3.04 -5.77 -3.66
N TYR A 153 4.20 -6.42 -3.76
CA TYR A 153 4.59 -7.53 -2.90
C TYR A 153 5.48 -6.97 -1.79
N LEU A 154 4.96 -6.88 -0.58
CA LEU A 154 5.68 -6.35 0.57
C LEU A 154 6.47 -7.47 1.25
N LEU A 155 7.74 -7.22 1.54
CA LEU A 155 8.57 -8.20 2.24
C LEU A 155 8.15 -8.27 3.72
N PRO A 156 7.99 -9.49 4.28
CA PRO A 156 7.62 -9.65 5.68
C PRO A 156 8.60 -8.92 6.60
N GLY A 157 8.09 -8.26 7.64
CA GLY A 157 8.89 -7.49 8.60
C GLY A 157 9.68 -6.30 8.03
N ALA A 158 9.49 -5.90 6.78
CA ALA A 158 10.09 -4.65 6.27
C ALA A 158 9.39 -3.39 6.78
N LEU A 159 8.13 -3.53 7.20
CA LEU A 159 7.27 -2.46 7.67
C LEU A 159 6.84 -2.68 9.13
N VAL A 160 6.59 -1.58 9.83
CA VAL A 160 5.99 -1.55 11.16
C VAL A 160 4.85 -0.53 11.18
N GLU A 161 3.70 -0.91 11.72
CA GLU A 161 2.56 0.00 11.88
C GLU A 161 2.88 1.04 12.95
N THR A 162 2.40 2.28 12.77
CA THR A 162 2.55 3.37 13.74
C THR A 162 2.10 2.99 15.14
N GLY A 163 0.96 2.29 15.28
CA GLY A 163 0.46 1.85 16.58
C GLY A 163 1.33 0.79 17.27
N ALA A 164 2.16 0.07 16.52
CA ALA A 164 3.12 -0.91 17.04
C ALA A 164 4.51 -0.31 17.31
N MET A 165 4.75 0.96 16.96
CA MET A 165 6.01 1.64 17.26
C MET A 165 6.16 1.80 18.77
N GLY A 166 7.21 1.21 19.34
CA GLY A 166 7.46 1.23 20.79
C GLY A 166 6.97 0.00 21.54
N ASP A 167 6.26 -0.92 20.87
CA ASP A 167 5.96 -2.25 21.43
C ASP A 167 7.10 -3.23 21.09
N GLU A 168 8.05 -3.35 22.02
CA GLU A 168 9.22 -4.23 21.88
C GLU A 168 8.85 -5.71 21.71
N GLY A 169 7.74 -6.15 22.32
CA GLY A 169 7.28 -7.54 22.24
C GLY A 169 6.83 -7.89 20.83
N ARG A 170 6.05 -7.00 20.22
CA ARG A 170 5.58 -7.16 18.84
C ARG A 170 6.72 -7.03 17.82
N LEU A 171 7.69 -6.15 18.08
CA LEU A 171 8.91 -6.04 17.26
C LEU A 171 9.74 -7.33 17.29
N LYS A 172 9.88 -7.97 18.44
CA LYS A 172 10.64 -9.22 18.61
C LYS A 172 10.04 -10.39 17.82
N GLY A 173 8.71 -10.53 17.79
CA GLY A 173 8.04 -11.59 17.02
C GLY A 173 8.35 -11.55 15.52
N PHE A 174 8.52 -10.35 14.96
CA PHE A 174 8.98 -10.20 13.58
C PHE A 174 10.45 -10.59 13.39
N ASP A 175 11.34 -10.31 14.36
CA ASP A 175 12.74 -10.75 14.26
C ASP A 175 12.85 -12.28 14.30
N ASP A 176 11.98 -12.96 15.04
CA ASP A 176 11.93 -14.42 15.10
C ASP A 176 11.49 -15.02 13.75
N GLU A 177 10.52 -14.39 13.05
CA GLU A 177 10.14 -14.77 11.68
C GLU A 177 11.35 -14.67 10.73
N TRP A 178 12.11 -13.57 10.79
CA TRP A 178 13.32 -13.37 10.00
C TRP A 178 14.45 -14.34 10.36
N ARG A 179 14.59 -14.71 11.63
CA ARG A 179 15.57 -15.71 12.10
C ARG A 179 15.27 -17.10 11.55
N GLY A 180 13.99 -17.48 11.49
CA GLY A 180 13.57 -18.75 10.90
C GLY A 180 14.06 -18.91 9.46
N TRP A 181 14.07 -17.82 8.68
CA TRP A 181 14.55 -17.85 7.30
C TRP A 181 16.06 -17.97 7.17
N ARG A 182 16.84 -17.44 8.13
CA ARG A 182 18.30 -17.63 8.12
C ARG A 182 18.71 -19.05 8.49
N ALA A 183 17.87 -19.77 9.23
CA ALA A 183 18.14 -21.14 9.64
C ALA A 183 17.79 -22.18 8.56
N GLU A 184 17.03 -21.77 7.54
CA GLU A 184 16.55 -22.64 6.43
C GLU A 184 17.43 -22.54 5.17
N VAL A 185 18.59 -21.85 5.26
CA VAL A 185 19.61 -21.68 4.20
C VAL A 185 20.87 -22.48 4.53
#